data_AF-A0A7K5ZT73-F1
#
_entry.id   AF-A0A7K5ZT73-F1
#
_cell.length_a   1.000
_cell.length_b   1.000
_cell.length_c   1.000
_cell.angle_alpha   90.00
_cell.angle_beta   90.00
_cell.angle_gamma   90.00
#
_symmetry.space_group_name_H-M   'P 1'
#
loop_
_entity.id
_entity.type
_entity.pdbx_description
1 polymer ?
#
loop_
_entity_poly.entity_id
_entity_poly.type
_entity_poly.pdbx_seq_one_letter_code
_entity_poly.pdbx_strand_id
1 'polypeptide(L)'
;AGCEKEPSSYMWIYILLGNMLRGIGETPITPLGISYLDDFAKEENVPVYVACLHTIAMMGPMFGFLLGSLCAKLYVDIGFVDPGSITITPQDSRWVGAWWLGFLIGGTTNFLSAIPFCFLPKSLKKPEEASNDRTSCGLLEKKGAKKKKLNPENSNQLICPFLSDFCTSLKKVLSNRMYFTFLCCSLLQFSSFIGFLTYKPKYMEQQYGQSTSKSNFLIGMTSLPPVGLGIFLGGFIMKKYKMGIIGATKFSFTMSFLAYAISFLHFFVGCENYAVAGMTVSYE
;
A
#
# COMPACT_ATOMS: atom_id res chain seq x y z
N ALA A 1 -24.11 43.99 7.24
CA ALA A 1 -22.86 44.06 8.03
C ALA A 1 -22.51 42.63 8.44
N GLY A 2 -21.26 42.19 8.19
CA GLY A 2 -20.71 40.94 8.71
C GLY A 2 -20.82 39.71 7.80
N CYS A 3 -20.09 39.68 6.68
CA CYS A 3 -19.50 38.39 6.25
C CYS A 3 -18.40 38.10 7.28
N GLU A 4 -18.67 37.21 8.23
CA GLU A 4 -17.58 36.61 9.01
C GLU A 4 -16.61 35.98 8.01
N LYS A 5 -15.36 36.43 8.05
CA LYS A 5 -14.28 35.74 7.35
C LYS A 5 -14.29 34.31 7.86
N GLU A 6 -14.48 33.34 6.97
CA GLU A 6 -14.22 31.94 7.31
C GLU A 6 -12.86 31.88 8.03
N PRO A 7 -12.78 31.33 9.24
CA PRO A 7 -11.50 31.06 9.85
C PRO A 7 -10.83 30.02 8.95
N SER A 8 -9.92 30.47 8.09
CA SER A 8 -9.00 29.63 7.32
C SER A 8 -8.11 28.90 8.34
N SER A 9 -8.64 27.83 8.91
CA SER A 9 -7.90 26.97 9.82
C SER A 9 -6.86 26.21 9.00
N TYR A 10 -5.59 26.54 9.23
CA TYR A 10 -4.45 25.85 8.61
C TYR A 10 -4.22 24.43 9.16
N MET A 11 -5.21 23.83 9.85
CA MET A 11 -5.10 22.50 10.45
C MET A 11 -4.75 21.38 9.47
N TRP A 12 -5.08 21.54 8.18
CA TRP A 12 -4.70 20.60 7.12
C TRP A 12 -3.17 20.44 6.99
N ILE A 13 -2.38 21.45 7.37
CA ILE A 13 -0.90 21.40 7.34
C ILE A 13 -0.39 20.32 8.30
N TYR A 14 -0.99 20.17 9.49
CA TYR A 14 -0.58 19.13 10.43
C TYR A 14 -0.87 17.72 9.89
N ILE A 15 -2.00 17.55 9.21
CA ILE A 15 -2.35 16.28 8.56
C ILE A 15 -1.38 15.99 7.41
N LEU A 16 -0.99 17.00 6.64
CA LEU A 16 0.01 16.86 5.57
C LEU A 16 1.37 16.43 6.14
N LEU A 17 1.87 17.15 7.15
CA LEU A 17 3.15 16.84 7.78
C LEU A 17 3.16 15.43 8.39
N GLY A 18 2.07 15.03 9.04
CA GLY A 18 1.91 13.68 9.58
C GLY A 18 1.97 12.60 8.50
N ASN A 19 1.28 12.80 7.37
CA ASN A 19 1.33 11.87 6.23
C ASN A 19 2.70 11.83 5.56
N MET A 20 3.41 12.97 5.49
CA MET A 20 4.78 13.02 4.98
C MET A 20 5.72 12.19 5.86
N LEU A 21 5.65 12.37 7.18
CA LEU A 21 6.45 11.60 8.14
C LEU A 21 6.12 10.10 8.07
N ARG A 22 4.84 9.75 7.93
CA ARG A 22 4.39 8.36 7.70
C ARG A 22 5.03 7.78 6.44
N GLY A 23 5.03 8.53 5.33
CA GLY A 23 5.63 8.09 4.06
C GLY A 23 7.13 7.86 4.15
N ILE A 24 7.86 8.74 4.84
CA ILE A 24 9.31 8.57 5.09
C ILE A 24 9.58 7.27 5.86
N GLY A 25 8.79 6.98 6.90
CA GLY A 25 8.93 5.76 7.71
C GLY A 25 8.56 4.47 6.96
N GLU A 26 7.61 4.53 6.03
CA GLU A 26 7.14 3.37 5.26
C GLU A 26 8.08 3.00 4.11
N THR A 27 8.76 3.99 3.52
CA THR A 27 9.62 3.85 2.32
C THR A 27 10.59 2.65 2.35
N PRO A 28 11.37 2.40 3.42
CA PRO A 28 12.37 1.33 3.41
C PRO A 28 11.80 -0.08 3.63
N ILE A 29 10.57 -0.23 4.11
CA ILE A 29 10.04 -1.51 4.59
C ILE A 29 9.99 -2.55 3.46
N THR A 30 9.33 -2.21 2.35
CA THR A 30 9.14 -3.13 1.22
C THR A 30 10.44 -3.40 0.46
N PRO A 31 11.24 -2.39 0.04
CA PRO A 31 12.47 -2.65 -0.71
C PRO A 31 13.52 -3.44 0.07
N LEU A 32 13.69 -3.16 1.37
CA LEU A 32 14.63 -3.90 2.21
C LEU A 32 14.12 -5.31 2.51
N GLY A 33 12.82 -5.48 2.76
CA GLY A 33 12.21 -6.78 3.01
C GLY A 33 12.33 -7.73 1.81
N ILE A 34 12.03 -7.24 0.60
CA ILE A 34 12.14 -8.05 -0.62
C ILE A 34 13.60 -8.38 -0.95
N SER A 35 14.51 -7.39 -0.87
CA SER A 35 15.94 -7.64 -1.13
C SER A 35 16.51 -8.67 -0.15
N TYR A 36 16.14 -8.57 1.13
CA TYR A 36 16.54 -9.55 2.13
C TYR A 36 16.00 -10.95 1.81
N LEU A 37 14.76 -11.05 1.35
CA LEU A 37 14.19 -12.34 1.00
C LEU A 37 14.88 -12.97 -0.23
N ASP A 38 15.20 -12.17 -1.23
CA ASP A 38 15.88 -12.59 -2.46
C ASP A 38 17.32 -13.07 -2.18
N ASP A 39 18.03 -12.39 -1.26
CA ASP A 39 19.41 -12.73 -0.89
C ASP A 39 19.55 -14.05 -0.10
N PHE A 40 18.49 -14.48 0.61
CA PHE A 40 18.56 -15.61 1.55
C PHE A 40 17.67 -16.80 1.19
N ALA A 41 16.73 -16.66 0.24
CA ALA A 41 15.88 -17.76 -0.21
C ALA A 41 16.41 -18.44 -1.48
N LYS A 42 16.12 -19.74 -1.64
CA LYS A 42 16.37 -20.45 -2.89
C LYS A 42 15.49 -19.87 -4.01
N GLU A 43 16.03 -19.68 -5.21
CA GLU A 43 15.35 -19.06 -6.36
C GLU A 43 13.96 -19.66 -6.64
N GLU A 44 13.79 -20.98 -6.50
CA GLU A 44 12.51 -21.67 -6.71
C GLU A 44 11.42 -21.32 -5.66
N ASN A 45 11.84 -20.86 -4.47
CA ASN A 45 10.95 -20.54 -3.35
C ASN A 45 10.64 -19.04 -3.24
N VAL A 46 11.49 -18.18 -3.82
CA VAL A 46 11.33 -16.72 -3.79
C VAL A 46 9.90 -16.29 -4.21
N PRO A 47 9.31 -16.79 -5.31
CA PRO A 47 7.98 -16.34 -5.73
C PRO A 47 6.87 -16.59 -4.70
N VAL A 48 6.91 -17.73 -4.00
CA VAL A 48 5.92 -18.04 -2.97
C VAL A 48 6.15 -17.23 -1.72
N TYR A 49 7.40 -17.01 -1.32
CA TYR A 49 7.68 -16.17 -0.16
C TYR A 49 7.30 -14.71 -0.39
N VAL A 50 7.58 -14.16 -1.57
CA VAL A 50 7.15 -12.81 -1.97
C VAL A 50 5.62 -12.73 -2.01
N ALA A 51 4.94 -13.75 -2.54
CA ALA A 51 3.48 -13.80 -2.54
C ALA A 51 2.89 -13.88 -1.12
N CYS A 52 3.47 -14.68 -0.23
CA CYS A 52 3.08 -14.72 1.18
C CYS A 52 3.24 -13.35 1.84
N LEU A 53 4.38 -12.68 1.62
CA LEU A 53 4.65 -11.36 2.17
C LEU A 53 3.61 -10.33 1.71
N HIS A 54 3.32 -10.27 0.40
CA HIS A 54 2.30 -9.36 -0.13
C HIS A 54 0.87 -9.73 0.31
N THR A 55 0.58 -11.02 0.51
CA THR A 55 -0.72 -11.47 1.03
C THR A 55 -0.92 -11.01 2.48
N ILE A 56 0.11 -11.15 3.32
CA ILE A 56 0.11 -10.64 4.70
C ILE A 56 -0.01 -9.11 4.69
N ALA A 57 0.71 -8.43 3.79
CA ALA A 57 0.59 -6.98 3.63
C ALA A 57 -0.85 -6.55 3.26
N MET A 58 -1.58 -7.34 2.47
CA MET A 58 -2.98 -7.08 2.12
C MET A 58 -3.95 -7.23 3.30
N MET A 59 -3.58 -8.00 4.34
CA MET A 59 -4.35 -8.05 5.58
C MET A 59 -4.34 -6.71 6.31
N GLY A 60 -3.28 -5.90 6.16
CA GLY A 60 -3.18 -4.56 6.73
C GLY A 60 -4.32 -3.64 6.30
N PRO A 61 -4.50 -3.35 4.99
CA PRO A 61 -5.66 -2.63 4.48
C PRO A 61 -6.99 -3.25 4.90
N MET A 62 -7.10 -4.58 4.93
CA MET A 62 -8.33 -5.27 5.35
C MET A 62 -8.73 -4.89 6.77
N PHE A 63 -7.81 -5.01 7.73
CA PHE A 63 -8.03 -4.58 9.11
C PHE A 63 -8.18 -3.07 9.22
N GLY A 64 -7.50 -2.29 8.39
CA GLY A 64 -7.63 -0.83 8.32
C GLY A 64 -9.05 -0.39 7.93
N PHE A 65 -9.66 -1.00 6.91
CA PHE A 65 -11.05 -0.74 6.53
C PHE A 65 -12.05 -1.19 7.60
N LEU A 66 -11.80 -2.32 8.25
CA LEU A 66 -12.65 -2.79 9.37
C LEU A 66 -12.56 -1.84 10.58
N LEU A 67 -11.36 -1.43 10.95
CA LEU A 67 -11.13 -0.44 12.00
C LEU A 67 -11.77 0.90 11.64
N GLY A 68 -11.58 1.36 10.40
CA GLY A 68 -12.21 2.57 9.87
C GLY A 68 -13.73 2.48 9.88
N SER A 69 -14.32 1.31 9.62
CA SER A 69 -15.75 1.06 9.78
C SER A 69 -16.22 1.21 11.23
N LEU A 70 -15.47 0.68 12.19
CA LEU A 70 -15.78 0.80 13.62
C LEU A 70 -15.67 2.25 14.09
N CYS A 71 -14.58 2.95 13.75
CA CYS A 71 -14.39 4.36 14.04
C CYS A 71 -15.48 5.23 13.39
N ALA A 72 -15.89 4.90 12.16
CA ALA A 72 -16.95 5.61 11.46
C ALA A 72 -18.34 5.43 12.08
N LYS A 73 -18.56 4.35 12.83
CA LYS A 73 -19.84 4.08 13.53
C LYS A 73 -19.98 4.91 14.81
N LEU A 74 -18.89 5.42 15.35
CA LEU A 74 -18.87 6.25 16.55
C LEU A 74 -18.89 7.73 16.14
N TYR A 75 -19.71 8.55 16.80
CA TYR A 75 -19.73 9.98 16.54
C TYR A 75 -18.41 10.62 16.97
N VAL A 76 -17.97 11.66 16.25
CA VAL A 76 -16.65 12.29 16.43
C VAL A 76 -16.37 12.75 17.86
N ASP A 77 -17.39 13.26 18.56
CA ASP A 77 -17.31 13.79 19.93
C ASP A 77 -17.69 12.74 20.99
N ILE A 78 -17.17 11.53 20.83
CA ILE A 78 -17.42 10.43 21.76
C ILE A 78 -16.97 10.81 23.19
N GLY A 79 -17.90 10.69 24.14
CA GLY A 79 -17.68 11.03 25.55
C GLY A 79 -17.96 12.49 25.93
N PHE A 80 -18.24 13.37 24.96
CA PHE A 80 -18.64 14.76 25.20
C PHE A 80 -20.12 15.02 24.90
N VAL A 81 -20.74 14.21 24.05
CA VAL A 81 -22.15 14.34 23.64
C VAL A 81 -22.89 13.00 23.82
N ASP A 82 -24.08 13.04 24.43
CA ASP A 82 -24.92 11.85 24.58
C ASP A 82 -25.57 11.46 23.26
N PRO A 83 -25.42 10.21 22.77
CA PRO A 83 -25.98 9.75 21.50
C PRO A 83 -27.50 9.91 21.40
N GLY A 84 -28.22 9.89 22.52
CA GLY A 84 -29.67 10.07 22.58
C GLY A 84 -30.14 11.52 22.43
N SER A 85 -29.24 12.49 22.57
CA SER A 85 -29.53 13.93 22.38
C SER A 85 -29.34 14.39 20.93
N ILE A 86 -28.78 13.53 20.08
CA ILE A 86 -28.41 13.83 18.70
C ILE A 86 -29.49 13.27 17.77
N THR A 87 -30.10 14.13 16.95
CA THR A 87 -31.07 13.72 15.93
C THR A 87 -30.41 13.20 14.64
N ILE A 88 -29.08 13.17 14.60
CA ILE A 88 -28.28 12.82 13.42
C ILE A 88 -27.97 11.32 13.46
N THR A 89 -28.32 10.62 12.39
CA THR A 89 -28.05 9.18 12.24
C THR A 89 -26.76 8.94 11.44
N PRO A 90 -26.13 7.75 11.54
CA PRO A 90 -24.93 7.43 10.75
C PRO A 90 -25.09 7.46 9.22
N GLN A 91 -26.33 7.55 8.72
CA GLN A 91 -26.68 7.69 7.32
C GLN A 91 -26.81 9.16 6.88
N ASP A 92 -26.92 10.10 7.83
CA ASP A 92 -27.01 11.52 7.56
C ASP A 92 -25.64 12.08 7.11
N SER A 93 -25.64 12.98 6.14
CA SER A 93 -24.42 13.59 5.59
C SER A 93 -23.64 14.41 6.62
N ARG A 94 -24.30 14.84 7.71
CA ARG A 94 -23.69 15.55 8.83
C ARG A 94 -22.94 14.64 9.80
N TRP A 95 -23.10 13.32 9.68
CA TRP A 95 -22.41 12.38 10.55
C TRP A 95 -20.91 12.33 10.24
N VAL A 96 -20.09 12.72 11.22
CA VAL A 96 -18.64 12.56 11.15
C VAL A 96 -18.23 11.50 12.16
N GLY A 97 -17.58 10.46 11.65
CA GLY A 97 -17.04 9.38 12.48
C GLY A 97 -15.85 9.83 13.33
N ALA A 98 -15.55 9.11 14.41
CA ALA A 98 -14.37 9.29 15.25
C ALA A 98 -13.06 8.86 14.54
N TRP A 99 -12.72 9.51 13.43
CA TRP A 99 -11.59 9.18 12.54
C TRP A 99 -10.23 9.27 13.25
N TRP A 100 -10.09 10.19 14.20
CA TRP A 100 -8.86 10.41 14.97
C TRP A 100 -8.45 9.17 15.78
N LEU A 101 -9.42 8.35 16.20
CA LEU A 101 -9.18 7.13 16.96
C LEU A 101 -8.38 6.11 16.13
N GLY A 102 -8.60 6.07 14.82
CA GLY A 102 -7.85 5.21 13.90
C GLY A 102 -6.36 5.53 13.89
N PHE A 103 -5.98 6.81 13.97
CA PHE A 103 -4.57 7.21 14.03
C PHE A 103 -3.90 6.78 15.34
N LEU A 104 -4.61 6.87 16.47
CA LEU A 104 -4.08 6.44 17.76
C LEU A 104 -3.85 4.92 17.79
N ILE A 105 -4.87 4.14 17.41
CA ILE A 105 -4.78 2.68 17.39
C ILE A 105 -3.68 2.22 16.42
N GLY A 106 -3.69 2.74 15.19
CA GLY A 106 -2.67 2.38 14.18
C GLY A 106 -1.26 2.78 14.60
N GLY A 107 -1.08 3.96 15.21
CA GLY A 107 0.19 4.44 15.72
C GLY A 107 0.73 3.56 16.85
N THR A 108 -0.11 3.21 17.83
CA THR A 108 0.28 2.32 18.94
C THR A 108 0.62 0.92 18.43
N THR A 109 -0.19 0.33 17.54
CA THR A 109 0.11 -0.99 16.97
C THR A 109 1.42 -0.98 16.18
N ASN A 110 1.67 0.07 15.38
CA ASN A 110 2.92 0.20 14.64
C ASN A 110 4.13 0.33 15.59
N PHE A 111 4.01 1.13 16.65
CA PHE A 111 5.06 1.26 17.67
C PHE A 111 5.36 -0.08 18.35
N LEU A 112 4.33 -0.83 18.75
CA LEU A 112 4.49 -2.17 19.33
C LEU A 112 5.14 -3.15 18.35
N SER A 113 4.80 -3.07 17.06
CA SER A 113 5.37 -3.93 16.03
C SER A 113 6.85 -3.68 15.76
N ALA A 114 7.37 -2.48 16.09
CA ALA A 114 8.79 -2.16 15.96
C ALA A 114 9.66 -2.78 17.07
N ILE A 115 9.06 -3.09 18.23
CA ILE A 115 9.79 -3.63 19.40
C ILE A 115 10.51 -4.96 19.06
N PRO A 116 9.87 -5.97 18.44
CA PRO A 116 10.55 -7.21 18.03
C PRO A 116 11.76 -6.98 17.11
N PHE A 117 11.72 -5.96 16.24
CA PHE A 117 12.83 -5.68 15.33
C PHE A 117 14.08 -5.20 16.07
N CYS A 118 13.94 -4.58 17.24
CA CYS A 118 15.07 -4.19 18.09
C CYS A 118 15.85 -5.39 18.65
N PHE A 119 15.24 -6.58 18.68
CA PHE A 119 15.85 -7.82 19.18
C PHE A 119 16.46 -8.68 18.07
N LEU A 120 16.33 -8.30 16.79
CA LEU A 120 16.94 -9.03 15.68
C LEU A 120 18.48 -8.88 15.69
N PRO A 121 19.22 -9.95 15.37
CA PRO A 121 20.68 -9.89 15.30
C PRO A 121 21.14 -8.94 14.19
N LYS A 122 22.18 -8.14 14.49
CA LYS A 122 22.72 -7.11 13.56
C LYS A 122 23.25 -7.66 12.23
N SER A 123 23.51 -8.96 12.14
CA SER A 123 23.95 -9.62 10.92
C SER A 123 23.55 -11.09 10.96
N LEU A 124 23.02 -11.57 9.84
CA LEU A 124 22.77 -12.98 9.60
C LEU A 124 23.87 -13.50 8.69
N LYS A 125 24.47 -14.63 9.06
CA LYS A 125 25.51 -15.28 8.24
C LYS A 125 24.89 -15.68 6.91
N LYS A 126 25.44 -15.15 5.80
CA LYS A 126 25.06 -15.60 4.45
C LYS A 126 25.46 -17.08 4.29
N PRO A 127 24.60 -17.94 3.71
CA PRO A 127 24.98 -19.30 3.37
C PRO A 127 26.18 -19.28 2.39
N GLU A 128 27.25 -20.00 2.72
CA GLU A 128 28.51 -20.04 1.95
C GLU A 128 28.36 -20.67 0.54
N GLU A 129 27.22 -21.29 0.23
CA GLU A 129 27.02 -22.05 -1.02
C GLU A 129 26.79 -21.17 -2.26
N ALA A 130 26.48 -19.87 -2.12
CA ALA A 130 26.21 -18.98 -3.25
C ALA A 130 27.46 -18.20 -3.76
N SER A 131 28.65 -18.42 -3.18
CA SER A 131 29.84 -17.64 -3.50
C SER A 131 30.61 -18.08 -4.75
N ASN A 132 30.25 -19.20 -5.37
CA ASN A 132 31.01 -19.72 -6.51
C ASN A 132 30.60 -19.16 -7.89
N ASP A 133 29.47 -18.45 -8.01
CA ASP A 133 28.93 -18.04 -9.32
C ASP A 133 28.73 -16.52 -9.54
N ARG A 134 29.24 -15.65 -8.66
CA ARG A 134 29.14 -14.18 -8.84
C ARG A 134 30.50 -13.49 -8.77
N THR A 135 31.34 -13.73 -9.78
CA THR A 135 32.66 -13.12 -9.98
C THR A 135 32.64 -11.58 -10.13
N SER A 136 31.48 -10.92 -10.15
CA SER A 136 31.38 -9.45 -10.22
C SER A 136 31.14 -8.74 -8.87
N CYS A 137 30.53 -9.39 -7.87
CA CYS A 137 30.23 -8.74 -6.57
C CYS A 137 31.35 -8.86 -5.52
N GLY A 138 32.25 -9.83 -5.65
CA GLY A 138 33.31 -10.07 -4.66
C GLY A 138 34.43 -9.01 -4.58
N LEU A 139 34.47 -8.06 -5.54
CA LEU A 139 35.49 -7.02 -5.60
C LEU A 139 35.22 -5.84 -4.64
N LEU A 140 33.96 -5.64 -4.23
CA LEU A 140 33.57 -4.60 -3.27
C LEU A 140 33.70 -5.07 -1.81
N GLU A 141 33.32 -6.31 -1.50
CA GLU A 141 33.41 -6.82 -0.11
C GLU A 141 34.85 -7.04 0.35
N LYS A 142 35.78 -7.45 -0.53
CA LYS A 142 37.20 -7.63 -0.17
C LYS A 142 37.94 -6.33 0.20
N LYS A 143 37.42 -5.15 -0.15
CA LYS A 143 37.98 -3.87 0.30
C LYS A 143 37.50 -3.44 1.70
N GLY A 144 36.38 -3.98 2.20
CA GLY A 144 35.81 -3.63 3.50
C GLY A 144 36.50 -4.29 4.71
N ALA A 145 37.22 -5.39 4.50
CA ALA A 145 37.83 -6.15 5.60
C ALA A 145 39.25 -5.68 6.02
N LYS A 146 39.90 -4.80 5.25
CA LYS A 146 41.14 -4.14 5.69
C LYS A 146 40.79 -2.80 6.34
N LYS A 147 40.65 -2.81 7.67
CA LYS A 147 40.68 -1.59 8.52
C LYS A 147 41.94 -0.76 8.21
N LYS A 148 41.86 0.14 7.23
CA LYS A 148 42.69 1.34 7.20
C LYS A 148 41.90 2.43 7.90
N LYS A 149 42.49 3.00 8.96
CA LYS A 149 42.01 4.21 9.64
C LYS A 149 41.56 5.22 8.57
N LEU A 150 40.26 5.52 8.53
CA LEU A 150 39.68 6.41 7.54
C LEU A 150 39.85 7.86 8.04
N ASN A 151 40.70 8.63 7.36
CA ASN A 151 40.75 10.08 7.52
C ASN A 151 39.43 10.71 7.04
N PRO A 152 38.96 11.82 7.66
CA PRO A 152 37.68 12.47 7.30
C PRO A 152 37.62 13.08 5.89
N GLU A 153 38.76 13.28 5.21
CA GLU A 153 38.82 13.95 3.91
C GLU A 153 38.32 13.12 2.71
N ASN A 154 38.14 11.80 2.84
CA ASN A 154 37.80 10.91 1.71
C ASN A 154 36.30 10.62 1.54
N SER A 155 35.42 11.16 2.40
CA SER A 155 33.97 10.93 2.28
C SER A 155 33.40 11.48 0.98
N ASN A 156 33.83 12.69 0.58
CA ASN A 156 33.36 13.36 -0.63
C ASN A 156 33.84 12.66 -1.93
N GLN A 157 34.97 11.93 -1.88
CA GLN A 157 35.49 11.19 -3.05
C GLN A 157 34.77 9.86 -3.29
N LEU A 158 34.05 9.31 -2.31
CA LEU A 158 33.39 8.00 -2.44
C LEU A 158 31.91 8.13 -2.87
N ILE A 159 31.28 9.27 -2.56
CA ILE A 159 29.87 9.57 -2.86
C ILE A 159 29.66 9.89 -4.36
N CYS A 160 30.55 10.68 -4.96
CA CYS A 160 30.49 11.01 -6.39
C CYS A 160 30.54 9.79 -7.34
N PRO A 161 31.49 8.84 -7.21
CA PRO A 161 31.52 7.66 -8.08
C PRO A 161 30.32 6.74 -7.82
N PHE A 162 29.87 6.58 -6.57
CA PHE A 162 28.67 5.81 -6.27
C PHE A 162 27.41 6.40 -6.92
N LEU A 163 27.21 7.72 -6.84
CA LEU A 163 26.09 8.40 -7.50
C LEU A 163 26.19 8.32 -9.03
N SER A 164 27.38 8.44 -9.59
CA SER A 164 27.61 8.27 -11.03
C SER A 164 27.28 6.86 -11.50
N ASP A 165 27.72 5.83 -10.77
CA ASP A 165 27.44 4.43 -11.06
C ASP A 165 25.95 4.10 -10.89
N PHE A 166 25.30 4.69 -9.88
CA PHE A 166 23.86 4.60 -9.67
C PHE A 166 23.08 5.24 -10.81
N CYS A 167 23.39 6.49 -11.17
CA CYS A 167 22.75 7.19 -12.28
C CYS A 167 22.95 6.46 -13.61
N THR A 168 24.13 5.89 -13.83
CA THR A 168 24.43 5.09 -15.03
C THR A 168 23.59 3.81 -15.06
N SER A 169 23.48 3.11 -13.94
CA SER A 169 22.66 1.90 -13.80
C SER A 169 21.18 2.21 -13.97
N LEU A 170 20.68 3.27 -13.33
CA LEU A 170 19.31 3.75 -13.46
C LEU A 170 19.00 4.11 -14.92
N LYS A 171 19.91 4.81 -15.60
CA LYS A 171 19.77 5.14 -17.03
C LYS A 171 19.71 3.89 -17.89
N LYS A 172 20.54 2.87 -17.64
CA LYS A 172 20.49 1.59 -18.38
C LYS A 172 19.16 0.86 -18.17
N VAL A 173 18.67 0.82 -16.94
CA VAL A 173 17.40 0.17 -16.60
C VAL A 173 16.21 0.91 -17.24
N LEU A 174 16.16 2.24 -17.12
CA LEU A 174 15.09 3.05 -17.70
C LEU A 174 15.15 3.15 -19.24
N SER A 175 16.34 3.04 -19.83
CA SER A 175 16.51 3.01 -21.29
C SER A 175 16.10 1.66 -21.90
N ASN A 176 15.92 0.61 -21.09
CA ASN A 176 15.40 -0.66 -21.58
C ASN A 176 13.89 -0.53 -21.85
N ARG A 177 13.53 -0.49 -23.14
CA ARG A 177 12.15 -0.32 -23.60
C ARG A 177 11.16 -1.30 -22.98
N MET A 178 11.57 -2.56 -22.79
CA MET A 178 10.71 -3.59 -22.19
C MET A 178 10.42 -3.30 -20.72
N TYR A 179 11.46 -2.98 -19.96
CA TYR A 179 11.33 -2.64 -18.54
C TYR A 179 10.53 -1.35 -18.34
N PHE A 180 10.81 -0.31 -19.12
CA PHE A 180 10.08 0.95 -19.06
C PHE A 180 8.59 0.76 -19.37
N THR A 181 8.26 -0.01 -20.41
CA THR A 181 6.86 -0.32 -20.76
C THR A 181 6.16 -1.10 -19.64
N PHE A 182 6.84 -2.09 -19.06
CA PHE A 182 6.33 -2.84 -17.91
C PHE A 182 6.09 -1.94 -16.69
N LEU A 183 6.98 -1.00 -16.42
CA LEU A 183 6.87 -0.05 -15.31
C LEU A 183 5.69 0.91 -15.51
N CYS A 184 5.51 1.46 -16.72
CA CYS A 184 4.34 2.29 -17.04
C CYS A 184 3.02 1.52 -16.89
N CYS A 185 2.97 0.28 -17.39
CA CYS A 185 1.79 -0.57 -17.25
C CYS A 185 1.47 -0.85 -15.77
N SER A 186 2.49 -1.23 -14.99
CA SER A 186 2.35 -1.50 -13.56
C SER A 186 1.88 -0.26 -12.81
N LEU A 187 2.45 0.92 -13.10
CA LEU A 187 2.04 2.19 -12.50
C LEU A 187 0.55 2.45 -12.75
N LEU A 188 0.09 2.34 -14.01
CA LEU A 188 -1.32 2.55 -14.35
C LEU A 188 -2.24 1.55 -13.63
N GLN A 189 -1.86 0.27 -13.57
CA GLN A 189 -2.63 -0.77 -12.90
C GLN A 189 -2.73 -0.50 -11.39
N PHE A 190 -1.62 -0.24 -10.71
CA PHE A 190 -1.61 0.04 -9.27
C PHE A 190 -2.32 1.36 -8.94
N SER A 191 -2.12 2.42 -9.73
CA SER A 191 -2.83 3.69 -9.55
C SER A 191 -4.34 3.51 -9.72
N SER A 192 -4.79 2.75 -10.73
CA SER A 192 -6.21 2.42 -10.92
C SER A 192 -6.78 1.65 -9.73
N PHE A 193 -6.06 0.64 -9.24
CA PHE A 193 -6.46 -0.16 -8.09
C PHE A 193 -6.56 0.68 -6.80
N ILE A 194 -5.56 1.51 -6.51
CA ILE A 194 -5.55 2.41 -5.34
C ILE A 194 -6.67 3.44 -5.46
N GLY A 195 -6.89 4.02 -6.65
CA GLY A 195 -7.99 4.94 -6.90
C GLY A 195 -9.36 4.29 -6.64
N PHE A 196 -9.56 3.07 -7.15
CA PHE A 196 -10.77 2.29 -6.89
C PHE A 196 -10.98 2.07 -5.39
N LEU A 197 -9.98 1.58 -4.66
CA LEU A 197 -10.11 1.33 -3.21
C LEU A 197 -10.38 2.61 -2.41
N THR A 198 -9.75 3.72 -2.80
CA THR A 198 -9.86 4.99 -2.06
C THR A 198 -11.21 5.65 -2.27
N TYR A 199 -11.69 5.70 -3.51
CA TYR A 199 -12.90 6.46 -3.86
C TYR A 199 -14.18 5.62 -3.84
N LYS A 200 -14.10 4.29 -3.95
CA LYS A 200 -15.30 3.43 -3.94
C LYS A 200 -16.14 3.55 -2.66
N PRO A 201 -15.58 3.58 -1.43
CA PRO A 201 -16.39 3.82 -0.23
C PRO A 201 -17.15 5.14 -0.33
N LYS A 202 -16.47 6.20 -0.77
CA LYS A 202 -17.07 7.53 -0.90
C LYS A 202 -18.14 7.56 -1.99
N TYR A 203 -17.90 6.87 -3.10
CA TYR A 203 -18.89 6.68 -4.15
C TYR A 203 -20.14 5.97 -3.62
N MET A 204 -20.00 4.93 -2.79
CA MET A 204 -21.15 4.26 -2.17
C MET A 204 -21.92 5.15 -1.20
N GLU A 205 -21.24 6.04 -0.48
CA GLU A 205 -21.90 7.05 0.37
C GLU A 205 -22.71 8.04 -0.47
N GLN A 206 -22.12 8.60 -1.52
CA GLN A 206 -22.75 9.67 -2.30
C GLN A 206 -23.83 9.15 -3.25
N GLN A 207 -23.58 8.02 -3.93
CA GLN A 207 -24.47 7.50 -4.96
C GLN A 207 -25.60 6.63 -4.40
N TYR A 208 -25.32 5.87 -3.33
CA TYR A 208 -26.25 4.89 -2.77
C TYR A 208 -26.72 5.22 -1.34
N GLY A 209 -26.34 6.39 -0.81
CA GLY A 209 -26.75 6.85 0.53
C GLY A 209 -26.34 5.92 1.66
N GLN A 210 -25.30 5.11 1.47
CA GLN A 210 -24.84 4.18 2.49
C GLN A 210 -23.99 4.92 3.52
N SER A 211 -24.08 4.52 4.80
CA SER A 211 -23.23 5.10 5.84
C SER A 211 -21.75 4.79 5.60
N THR A 212 -20.86 5.69 6.01
CA THR A 212 -19.39 5.50 5.92
C THR A 212 -18.93 4.19 6.57
N SER A 213 -19.53 3.83 7.70
CA SER A 213 -19.25 2.55 8.37
C SER A 213 -19.57 1.34 7.49
N LYS A 214 -20.78 1.28 6.92
CA LYS A 214 -21.21 0.17 6.07
C LYS A 214 -20.38 0.07 4.79
N SER A 215 -20.10 1.22 4.16
CA SER A 215 -19.24 1.30 2.97
C SER A 215 -17.84 0.75 3.24
N ASN A 216 -17.19 1.18 4.33
CA ASN A 216 -15.87 0.70 4.72
C ASN A 216 -15.87 -0.80 5.06
N PHE A 217 -16.90 -1.28 5.77
CA PHE A 217 -17.06 -2.70 6.09
C PHE A 217 -17.17 -3.56 4.83
N LEU A 218 -17.99 -3.14 3.86
CA LEU A 218 -18.16 -3.85 2.61
C LEU A 218 -16.83 -3.95 1.85
N ILE A 219 -16.06 -2.87 1.72
CA ILE A 219 -14.75 -2.93 1.05
C ILE A 219 -13.79 -3.85 1.80
N GLY A 220 -13.69 -3.70 3.12
CA GLY A 220 -12.84 -4.51 3.97
C GLY A 220 -13.14 -6.01 3.86
N MET A 221 -14.41 -6.39 3.92
CA MET A 221 -14.82 -7.80 3.99
C MET A 221 -15.01 -8.47 2.62
N THR A 222 -15.46 -7.72 1.61
CA THR A 222 -15.86 -8.33 0.32
C THR A 222 -14.85 -8.08 -0.79
N SER A 223 -14.20 -6.91 -0.81
CA SER A 223 -13.33 -6.52 -1.93
C SER A 223 -11.87 -6.90 -1.70
N LEU A 224 -11.37 -6.84 -0.47
CA LEU A 224 -9.94 -7.07 -0.17
C LEU A 224 -9.52 -8.56 -0.02
N PRO A 225 -10.32 -9.46 0.57
CA PRO A 225 -9.93 -10.88 0.66
C PRO A 225 -9.70 -11.56 -0.70
N PRO A 226 -10.53 -11.33 -1.74
CA PRO A 226 -10.25 -11.86 -3.08
C PRO A 226 -8.91 -11.39 -3.65
N VAL A 227 -8.49 -10.15 -3.35
CA VAL A 227 -7.19 -9.63 -3.79
C VAL A 227 -6.05 -10.40 -3.10
N GLY A 228 -6.13 -10.60 -1.78
CA GLY A 228 -5.14 -11.39 -1.05
C GLY A 228 -5.03 -12.83 -1.56
N LEU A 229 -6.18 -13.48 -1.79
CA LEU A 229 -6.23 -14.81 -2.39
C LEU A 229 -5.62 -14.85 -3.80
N GLY A 230 -5.89 -13.83 -4.63
CA GLY A 230 -5.33 -13.71 -5.97
C GLY A 230 -3.80 -13.58 -5.97
N ILE A 231 -3.24 -12.78 -5.05
CA ILE A 231 -1.78 -12.64 -4.87
C ILE A 231 -1.16 -13.99 -4.48
N PHE A 232 -1.73 -14.65 -3.46
CA PHE A 232 -1.22 -15.94 -2.99
C PHE A 232 -1.29 -17.03 -4.07
N LEU A 233 -2.44 -17.17 -4.74
CA LEU A 233 -2.65 -18.13 -5.82
C LEU A 233 -1.73 -17.84 -7.00
N GLY A 234 -1.52 -16.56 -7.35
CA GLY A 234 -0.58 -16.16 -8.40
C GLY A 234 0.84 -16.65 -8.13
N GLY A 235 1.36 -16.41 -6.91
CA GLY A 235 2.67 -16.90 -6.51
C GLY A 235 2.77 -18.43 -6.45
N PHE A 236 1.71 -19.10 -5.95
CA PHE A 236 1.65 -20.55 -5.90
C PHE A 236 1.65 -21.19 -7.28
N ILE A 237 0.86 -20.65 -8.23
CA ILE A 237 0.81 -21.10 -9.62
C ILE A 237 2.18 -20.92 -10.28
N MET A 238 2.83 -19.76 -10.08
CA MET A 238 4.18 -19.51 -10.62
C MET A 238 5.20 -20.55 -10.16
N LYS A 239 5.18 -20.92 -8.87
CA LYS A 239 6.05 -21.97 -8.32
C LYS A 239 5.69 -23.36 -8.83
N LYS A 240 4.40 -23.73 -8.79
CA LYS A 240 3.94 -25.08 -9.15
C LYS A 240 4.27 -25.44 -10.61
N TYR A 241 4.11 -24.50 -11.53
CA TYR A 241 4.38 -24.71 -12.94
C TYR A 241 5.79 -24.30 -13.38
N LYS A 242 6.66 -23.87 -12.45
CA LYS A 242 8.00 -23.34 -12.72
C LYS A 242 7.99 -22.38 -13.93
N MET A 243 7.09 -21.41 -13.90
CA MET A 243 6.87 -20.53 -15.06
C MET A 243 8.11 -19.68 -15.35
N GLY A 244 8.70 -19.87 -16.53
CA GLY A 244 9.69 -18.94 -17.06
C GLY A 244 9.09 -17.58 -17.38
N ILE A 245 9.94 -16.58 -17.64
CA ILE A 245 9.54 -15.18 -17.87
C ILE A 245 8.42 -15.07 -18.93
N ILE A 246 8.58 -15.76 -20.06
CA ILE A 246 7.60 -15.73 -21.17
C ILE A 246 6.25 -16.33 -20.74
N GLY A 247 6.28 -17.43 -19.96
CA GLY A 247 5.08 -18.07 -19.42
C GLY A 247 4.35 -17.17 -18.43
N ALA A 248 5.09 -16.55 -17.52
CA ALA A 248 4.56 -15.60 -16.54
C ALA A 248 3.96 -14.35 -17.22
N THR A 249 4.59 -13.81 -18.26
CA THR A 249 4.05 -12.68 -19.02
C THR A 249 2.74 -13.05 -19.73
N LYS A 250 2.67 -14.21 -20.40
CA LYS A 250 1.44 -14.69 -21.05
C LYS A 250 0.31 -14.89 -20.05
N PHE A 251 0.62 -15.48 -18.90
CA PHE A 251 -0.33 -15.68 -17.80
C PHE A 251 -0.87 -14.34 -17.28
N SER A 252 0.01 -13.38 -16.98
CA SER A 252 -0.36 -12.05 -16.51
C SER A 252 -1.24 -11.29 -17.51
N PHE A 253 -0.91 -11.34 -18.80
CA PHE A 253 -1.71 -10.70 -19.84
C PHE A 253 -3.10 -11.33 -19.98
N THR A 254 -3.19 -12.65 -19.92
CA THR A 254 -4.45 -13.40 -20.00
C THR A 254 -5.36 -13.06 -18.81
N MET A 255 -4.81 -13.04 -17.60
CA MET A 255 -5.55 -12.67 -16.39
C MET A 255 -6.00 -11.21 -16.42
N SER A 256 -5.16 -10.30 -16.93
CA SER A 256 -5.52 -8.88 -17.08
C SER A 256 -6.68 -8.69 -18.05
N PHE A 257 -6.66 -9.40 -19.20
CA PHE A 257 -7.75 -9.37 -20.16
C PHE A 257 -9.06 -9.92 -19.58
N LEU A 258 -8.99 -11.05 -18.86
CA LEU A 258 -10.15 -11.62 -18.18
C LEU A 258 -10.72 -10.65 -17.13
N ALA A 259 -9.87 -10.00 -16.34
CA ALA A 259 -10.28 -9.00 -15.35
C ALA A 259 -10.98 -7.79 -16.01
N TYR A 260 -10.48 -7.32 -17.16
CA TYR A 260 -11.13 -6.28 -17.94
C TYR A 260 -12.50 -6.71 -18.44
N ALA A 261 -12.62 -7.92 -19.01
CA ALA A 261 -13.90 -8.45 -19.49
C ALA A 261 -14.94 -8.56 -18.37
N ILE A 262 -14.54 -9.07 -17.18
CA ILE A 262 -15.43 -9.13 -16.01
C ILE A 262 -15.82 -7.73 -15.53
N SER A 263 -14.88 -6.79 -15.52
CA SER A 263 -15.16 -5.40 -15.13
C SER A 263 -16.12 -4.71 -16.09
N PHE A 264 -16.03 -5.02 -17.39
CA PHE A 264 -16.98 -4.55 -18.39
C PHE A 264 -18.39 -5.09 -18.14
N LEU A 265 -18.52 -6.36 -17.72
CA LEU A 265 -19.82 -6.94 -17.36
C LEU A 265 -20.48 -6.26 -16.15
N HIS A 266 -19.69 -5.78 -15.18
CA HIS A 266 -20.24 -5.04 -14.04
C HIS A 266 -21.00 -3.77 -14.43
N PHE A 267 -20.68 -3.16 -15.57
CA PHE A 267 -21.39 -1.97 -16.05
C PHE A 267 -22.89 -2.22 -16.29
N PHE A 268 -23.27 -3.47 -16.59
CA PHE A 268 -24.66 -3.85 -16.83
C PHE A 268 -25.43 -4.18 -15.54
N VAL A 269 -24.75 -4.25 -14.39
CA VAL A 269 -25.38 -4.53 -13.09
C VAL A 269 -25.68 -3.20 -12.40
N GLY A 270 -26.95 -2.79 -12.40
CA GLY A 270 -27.41 -1.56 -11.76
C GLY A 270 -28.03 -1.78 -10.37
N CYS A 271 -27.97 -0.76 -9.53
CA CYS A 271 -28.70 -0.66 -8.26
C CYS A 271 -29.44 0.68 -8.22
N GLU A 272 -30.51 0.80 -7.43
CA GLU A 272 -31.24 2.06 -7.27
C GLU A 272 -30.35 3.11 -6.63
N ASN A 273 -30.34 4.31 -7.22
CA ASN A 273 -29.58 5.44 -6.70
C ASN A 273 -30.30 6.11 -5.53
N TYR A 274 -29.53 6.84 -4.71
CA TYR A 274 -30.07 7.60 -3.60
C TYR A 274 -31.08 8.66 -4.06
N ALA A 275 -32.21 8.71 -3.36
CA ALA A 275 -33.26 9.71 -3.59
C ALA A 275 -32.84 11.06 -3.02
N VAL A 276 -32.67 12.05 -3.90
CA VAL A 276 -32.39 13.44 -3.54
C VAL A 276 -33.65 14.25 -3.81
N ALA A 277 -34.23 14.78 -2.73
CA ALA A 277 -35.39 15.68 -2.80
C ALA A 277 -35.06 16.88 -3.71
N GLY A 278 -35.91 17.12 -4.71
CA GLY A 278 -35.75 18.15 -5.72
C GLY A 278 -34.98 17.76 -6.98
N MET A 279 -34.34 16.59 -7.03
CA MET A 279 -33.65 16.09 -8.23
C MET A 279 -34.18 14.74 -8.73
N THR A 280 -34.35 13.77 -7.82
CA THR A 280 -34.84 12.43 -8.19
C THR A 280 -36.19 12.09 -7.55
N VAL A 281 -36.62 12.84 -6.53
CA VAL A 281 -37.94 12.75 -5.89
C VAL A 281 -38.47 14.17 -5.62
N SER A 282 -39.79 14.38 -5.63
CA SER A 282 -40.42 15.67 -5.28
C SER A 282 -40.10 16.11 -3.85
N TYR A 283 -40.23 17.41 -3.57
CA TYR A 283 -40.08 17.98 -2.22
C TYR A 283 -41.27 17.69 -1.29
N GLU A 284 -42.34 17.11 -1.84
CA GLU A 284 -43.53 16.67 -1.08
C GLU A 284 -43.31 15.33 -0.37
#